data_AF-A0AAV9C0K6-F1
#
_entry.id   AF-A0AAV9C0K6-F1
#
_cell.length_a   1.000
_cell.length_b   1.000
_cell.length_c   1.000
_cell.angle_alpha   90.00
_cell.angle_beta   90.00
_cell.angle_gamma   90.00
#
_symmetry.space_group_name_H-M   'P 1'
#
loop_
_entity.id
_entity.type
_entity.pdbx_description
1 polymer ?
#
loop_
_entity_poly.entity_id
_entity_poly.type
_entity_poly.pdbx_seq_one_letter_code
_entity_poly.pdbx_strand_id
1 'polypeptide(L)'
;MFRFGSSSGELRARAQKTALACLSSSLAHLRSLHSPSFATVAVEDISSSQPAEVLNLVQGKWKDSSSWNSVVDPLNGEPFIKVADVPEAGLKPFVESLSKCPKYGLHNPFRAQERYILFGDISAKAAHLLAQPEVSNFFTSLIQRVSPKSYDQALAEVYVSQKFLENFSGDQVRFLAKSFAIPGNHLGQQSHGFRWPYGPVALVTPFNFPLEIPLLQLMGALYMGNKPILKVDSKVSIVMEQMLRLLHECGLRMEDVDFINSDGITMNKFLLEVPQKFHYGPRSRKTC
;
A
#
# COMPACT_ATOMS: atom_id res chain seq x y z
N MET A 1 32.28 7.48 69.88
CA MET A 1 31.92 8.45 68.82
C MET A 1 31.77 7.67 67.52
N PHE A 2 30.74 7.97 66.72
CA PHE A 2 30.38 7.38 65.41
C PHE A 2 29.29 6.29 65.36
N ARG A 3 28.05 6.83 65.33
CA ARG A 3 26.80 6.52 64.59
C ARG A 3 26.62 5.24 63.76
N PHE A 4 25.40 4.71 63.92
CA PHE A 4 24.62 3.81 63.06
C PHE A 4 24.50 4.24 61.59
N GLY A 5 24.35 3.25 60.70
CA GLY A 5 23.83 3.41 59.33
C GLY A 5 23.27 2.11 58.77
N SER A 6 21.94 1.94 58.87
CA SER A 6 21.14 0.90 58.20
C SER A 6 20.86 1.33 56.75
N SER A 7 21.12 0.47 55.77
CA SER A 7 20.68 0.68 54.38
C SER A 7 20.24 -0.62 53.68
N SER A 8 19.36 -1.38 54.31
CA SER A 8 18.69 -2.53 53.68
C SER A 8 17.31 -2.15 53.09
N GLY A 9 17.25 -1.07 52.29
CA GLY A 9 16.00 -0.52 51.77
C GLY A 9 15.92 -0.28 50.25
N GLU A 10 17.04 -0.15 49.52
CA GLU A 10 16.99 0.37 48.15
C GLU A 10 17.13 -0.65 47.01
N LEU A 11 17.57 -1.89 47.31
CA LEU A 11 17.80 -2.90 46.27
C LEU A 11 16.52 -3.63 45.82
N ARG A 12 15.43 -3.60 46.60
CA ARG A 12 14.16 -4.30 46.26
C ARG A 12 13.22 -3.48 45.37
N ALA A 13 13.32 -2.15 45.40
CA ALA A 13 12.45 -1.26 44.63
C ALA A 13 12.87 -1.11 43.16
N ARG A 14 14.15 -1.33 42.85
CA ARG A 14 14.66 -1.19 41.47
C ARG A 14 14.32 -2.40 40.60
N ALA A 15 14.31 -3.61 41.17
CA ALA A 15 13.98 -4.84 40.45
C ALA A 15 12.48 -4.93 40.06
N GLN A 16 11.57 -4.38 40.87
CA GLN A 16 10.14 -4.37 40.55
C GLN A 16 9.78 -3.35 39.46
N LYS A 17 10.49 -2.22 39.37
CA LYS A 17 10.25 -1.22 38.31
C LYS A 17 10.73 -1.66 36.93
N THR A 18 11.77 -2.49 36.84
CA THR A 18 12.24 -3.02 35.54
C THR A 18 11.36 -4.16 35.03
N ALA A 19 10.77 -4.96 35.92
CA ALA A 19 9.83 -6.02 35.55
C ALA A 19 8.49 -5.48 35.03
N LEU A 20 7.98 -4.38 35.60
CA LEU A 20 6.75 -3.73 35.13
C LEU A 20 6.90 -3.02 33.78
N ALA A 21 8.07 -2.48 33.46
CA ALA A 21 8.34 -1.87 32.16
C ALA A 21 8.46 -2.90 31.02
N CYS A 22 8.87 -4.14 31.34
CA CYS A 22 8.96 -5.23 30.36
C CYS A 22 7.59 -5.89 30.09
N LEU A 23 6.62 -5.71 31.00
CA LEU A 23 5.26 -6.21 30.86
C LEU A 23 4.32 -5.21 30.17
N SER A 24 4.61 -3.90 30.21
CA SER A 24 3.78 -2.89 29.54
C SER A 24 4.04 -2.79 28.02
N SER A 25 5.21 -3.24 27.54
CA SER A 25 5.50 -3.31 26.09
C SER A 25 4.94 -4.58 25.42
N SER A 26 4.42 -5.54 26.21
CA SER A 26 3.93 -6.83 25.71
C SER A 26 2.42 -6.84 25.41
N LEU A 27 1.68 -5.77 25.74
CA LEU A 27 0.22 -5.71 25.59
C LEU A 27 -0.25 -5.11 24.25
N ALA A 28 0.66 -4.64 23.39
CA ALA A 28 0.31 -4.06 22.09
C ALA A 28 0.11 -5.10 20.97
N HIS A 29 0.32 -6.39 21.23
CA HIS A 29 0.25 -7.46 20.21
C HIS A 29 -0.47 -8.71 20.71
N LEU A 30 -1.63 -8.55 21.34
CA LEU A 30 -2.61 -9.64 21.34
C LEU A 30 -3.17 -9.77 19.92
N ARG A 31 -2.42 -10.48 19.06
CA ARG A 31 -2.95 -10.95 17.78
C ARG A 31 -4.14 -11.85 18.12
N SER A 32 -5.32 -11.52 17.60
CA SER A 32 -6.35 -12.53 17.42
C SER A 32 -5.71 -13.71 16.71
N LEU A 33 -5.90 -14.93 17.21
CA LEU A 33 -5.36 -16.16 16.61
C LEU A 33 -5.84 -16.39 15.16
N HIS A 34 -6.74 -15.53 14.65
CA HIS A 34 -7.44 -15.64 13.37
C HIS A 34 -7.14 -14.50 12.37
N SER A 35 -6.20 -13.60 12.67
CA SER A 35 -5.83 -12.54 11.72
C SER A 35 -4.65 -12.96 10.84
N PRO A 36 -4.71 -12.74 9.51
CA PRO A 36 -3.62 -13.06 8.60
C PRO A 36 -2.28 -12.42 9.03
N SER A 37 -1.17 -13.07 8.69
CA SER A 37 0.20 -12.67 9.08
C SER A 37 0.57 -11.22 8.75
N PHE A 38 0.13 -10.72 7.59
CA PHE A 38 0.38 -9.36 7.11
C PHE A 38 -0.47 -8.30 7.81
N ALA A 39 -1.60 -8.69 8.43
CA ALA A 39 -2.61 -7.76 8.88
C ALA A 39 -2.16 -7.00 10.13
N THR A 40 -2.40 -5.69 10.14
CA THR A 40 -2.18 -4.84 11.33
C THR A 40 -3.46 -4.51 12.07
N VAL A 41 -4.60 -5.02 11.61
CA VAL A 41 -5.93 -4.78 12.18
C VAL A 41 -6.71 -6.08 12.24
N ALA A 42 -7.56 -6.21 13.26
CA ALA A 42 -8.61 -7.23 13.31
C ALA A 42 -9.93 -6.55 12.96
N VAL A 43 -10.60 -7.00 11.89
CA VAL A 43 -11.71 -6.27 11.25
C VAL A 43 -12.93 -6.13 12.18
N GLU A 44 -13.17 -7.18 12.95
CA GLU A 44 -14.22 -7.30 13.96
C GLU A 44 -14.05 -6.32 15.13
N ASP A 45 -12.81 -5.96 15.46
CA ASP A 45 -12.50 -5.11 16.63
C ASP A 45 -12.55 -3.62 16.29
N ILE A 46 -12.48 -3.25 15.01
CA ILE A 46 -12.43 -1.84 14.57
C ILE A 46 -13.72 -1.15 15.01
N SER A 47 -13.58 -0.16 15.89
CA SER A 47 -14.70 0.54 16.53
C SER A 47 -14.24 1.90 17.06
N SER A 48 -15.13 2.69 17.65
CA SER A 48 -14.73 3.94 18.30
C SER A 48 -13.94 3.75 19.58
N SER A 49 -14.18 2.66 20.32
CA SER A 49 -13.36 2.28 21.47
C SER A 49 -11.98 1.74 21.07
N GLN A 50 -11.85 1.19 19.87
CA GLN A 50 -10.60 0.64 19.34
C GLN A 50 -10.41 1.05 17.87
N PRO A 51 -10.07 2.32 17.61
CA PRO A 51 -9.95 2.81 16.25
C PRO A 51 -8.70 2.25 15.56
N ALA A 52 -8.83 1.86 14.30
CA ALA A 52 -7.68 1.45 13.49
C ALA A 52 -6.84 2.66 13.05
N GLU A 53 -5.55 2.45 12.82
CA GLU A 53 -4.64 3.48 12.30
C GLU A 53 -4.18 3.12 10.89
N VAL A 54 -4.19 4.10 10.00
CA VAL A 54 -3.72 3.97 8.62
C VAL A 54 -2.47 4.82 8.43
N LEU A 55 -1.40 4.20 7.96
CA LEU A 55 -0.09 4.81 7.78
C LEU A 55 0.22 5.11 6.31
N ASN A 56 1.26 5.90 6.09
CA ASN A 56 1.83 6.15 4.77
C ASN A 56 3.02 5.21 4.51
N LEU A 57 3.30 4.90 3.25
CA LEU A 57 4.54 4.23 2.84
C LEU A 57 5.36 5.21 2.02
N VAL A 58 6.57 5.56 2.48
CA VAL A 58 7.44 6.45 1.71
C VAL A 58 8.90 6.06 1.89
N GLN A 59 9.62 5.97 0.78
CA GLN A 59 11.04 5.57 0.76
C GLN A 59 11.27 4.24 1.52
N GLY A 60 10.36 3.29 1.31
CA GLY A 60 10.43 1.95 1.87
C GLY A 60 10.12 1.82 3.37
N LYS A 61 9.53 2.84 4.00
CA LYS A 61 9.16 2.80 5.42
C LYS A 61 7.72 3.21 5.63
N TRP A 62 7.02 2.46 6.48
CA TRP A 62 5.74 2.86 7.04
C TRP A 62 5.96 4.05 7.98
N LYS A 63 5.22 5.14 7.78
CA LYS A 63 5.32 6.37 8.56
C LYS A 63 3.95 6.88 8.95
N ASP A 64 3.86 7.35 10.19
CA ASP A 64 2.77 8.19 10.65
C ASP A 64 2.90 9.61 10.11
N SER A 65 1.98 10.47 10.53
CA SER A 65 1.97 11.89 10.23
C SER A 65 1.67 12.68 11.51
N SER A 66 2.08 13.94 11.54
CA SER A 66 1.69 14.87 12.62
C SER A 66 0.20 15.23 12.57
N SER A 67 -0.47 14.98 11.43
CA SER A 67 -1.90 15.24 11.25
C SER A 67 -2.65 13.92 11.05
N TRP A 68 -3.80 13.80 11.70
CA TRP A 68 -4.67 12.63 11.61
C TRP A 68 -6.06 13.06 11.18
N ASN A 69 -6.58 12.41 10.14
CA ASN A 69 -7.96 12.54 9.71
C ASN A 69 -8.81 11.41 10.31
N SER A 70 -9.90 11.75 10.98
CA SER A 70 -10.81 10.77 11.57
C SER A 70 -11.88 10.39 10.56
N VAL A 71 -11.93 9.11 10.20
CA VAL A 71 -12.98 8.53 9.37
C VAL A 71 -14.07 7.96 10.29
N VAL A 72 -15.32 8.25 9.96
CA VAL A 72 -16.49 7.74 10.68
C VAL A 72 -16.99 6.44 10.05
N ASP A 73 -17.51 5.55 10.89
CA ASP A 73 -18.14 4.32 10.45
C ASP A 73 -19.45 4.69 9.70
N PRO A 74 -19.59 4.30 8.42
CA PRO A 74 -20.77 4.65 7.63
C PRO A 74 -22.10 4.12 8.19
N LEU A 75 -22.07 3.11 9.08
CA LEU A 75 -23.27 2.45 9.60
C LEU A 75 -23.81 3.10 10.88
N ASN A 76 -22.97 3.80 11.64
CA ASN A 76 -23.38 4.39 12.92
C ASN A 76 -22.88 5.84 13.15
N GLY A 77 -21.95 6.34 12.33
CA GLY A 77 -21.41 7.70 12.40
C GLY A 77 -20.28 7.92 13.41
N GLU A 78 -19.89 6.89 14.17
CA GLU A 78 -18.83 6.99 15.18
C GLU A 78 -17.43 6.93 14.54
N PRO A 79 -16.43 7.69 15.04
CA PRO A 79 -15.07 7.65 14.52
C PRO A 79 -14.40 6.32 14.84
N PHE A 80 -13.96 5.57 13.82
CA PHE A 80 -13.43 4.21 13.98
C PHE A 80 -12.11 3.95 13.26
N ILE A 81 -11.64 4.89 12.43
CA ILE A 81 -10.36 4.81 11.75
C ILE A 81 -9.69 6.19 11.80
N LYS A 82 -8.40 6.23 12.11
CA LYS A 82 -7.55 7.41 12.04
C LYS A 82 -6.57 7.22 10.88
N VAL A 83 -6.53 8.18 9.97
CA VAL A 83 -5.64 8.16 8.80
C VAL A 83 -4.56 9.21 8.96
N ALA A 84 -3.29 8.80 8.86
CA ALA A 84 -2.15 9.69 8.92
C ALA A 84 -2.09 10.58 7.68
N ASP A 85 -2.71 11.76 7.74
CA ASP A 85 -2.87 12.65 6.59
C ASP A 85 -1.61 13.49 6.38
N VAL A 86 -1.03 13.46 5.19
CA VAL A 86 0.19 14.18 4.86
C VAL A 86 -0.17 15.63 4.52
N PRO A 87 0.30 16.63 5.30
CA PRO A 87 0.12 18.03 4.96
C PRO A 87 1.06 18.44 3.81
N GLU A 88 0.84 19.60 3.20
CA GLU A 88 1.68 20.10 2.09
C GLU A 88 3.18 20.11 2.41
N ALA A 89 3.55 20.49 3.64
CA ALA A 89 4.95 20.50 4.09
C ALA A 89 5.59 19.10 4.13
N GLY A 90 4.77 18.04 4.19
CA GLY A 90 5.19 16.65 4.22
C GLY A 90 5.34 15.99 2.84
N LEU A 91 5.12 16.71 1.73
CA LEU A 91 5.20 16.14 0.38
C LEU A 91 6.63 15.86 -0.09
N LYS A 92 7.62 16.60 0.42
CA LYS A 92 9.02 16.55 -0.04
C LYS A 92 9.60 15.12 -0.13
N PRO A 93 9.46 14.24 0.89
CA PRO A 93 9.99 12.87 0.82
C PRO A 93 9.38 12.02 -0.30
N PHE A 94 8.11 12.26 -0.66
CA PHE A 94 7.42 11.55 -1.74
C PHE A 94 7.93 12.01 -3.11
N VAL A 95 8.13 13.31 -3.29
CA VAL A 95 8.73 13.89 -4.51
C VAL A 95 10.15 13.36 -4.71
N GLU A 96 10.95 13.34 -3.64
CA GLU A 96 12.30 12.75 -3.64
C GLU A 96 12.30 11.24 -3.91
N SER A 97 11.29 10.51 -3.44
CA SER A 97 11.18 9.07 -3.69
C SER A 97 10.86 8.79 -5.16
N LEU A 98 9.93 9.54 -5.74
CA LEU A 98 9.58 9.42 -7.17
C LEU A 98 10.75 9.82 -8.08
N SER A 99 11.49 10.88 -7.74
CA SER A 99 12.60 11.36 -8.58
C SER A 99 13.76 10.35 -8.71
N LYS A 100 13.85 9.38 -7.80
CA LYS A 100 14.77 8.23 -7.92
C LYS A 100 14.43 7.30 -9.08
N CYS A 101 13.20 7.35 -9.60
CA CYS A 101 12.82 6.61 -10.79
C CYS A 101 13.10 7.44 -12.05
N PRO A 102 14.04 7.01 -12.91
CA PRO A 102 14.32 7.69 -14.17
C PRO A 102 13.18 7.48 -15.17
N LYS A 103 13.14 8.31 -16.22
CA LYS A 103 12.14 8.20 -17.31
C LYS A 103 12.15 6.86 -18.06
N TYR A 104 13.26 6.13 -18.01
CA TYR A 104 13.36 4.78 -18.59
C TYR A 104 12.90 3.66 -17.63
N GLY A 105 12.34 4.02 -16.47
CA GLY A 105 11.76 3.11 -15.50
C GLY A 105 12.74 2.42 -14.56
N LEU A 106 12.18 1.67 -13.61
CA LEU A 106 12.89 0.74 -12.74
C LEU A 106 13.42 -0.49 -13.52
N HIS A 107 12.68 -0.90 -14.54
CA HIS A 107 13.05 -1.89 -15.54
C HIS A 107 12.37 -1.58 -16.87
N ASN A 108 12.91 -2.14 -17.96
CA ASN A 108 12.36 -2.03 -19.30
C ASN A 108 12.84 -3.24 -20.14
N PRO A 109 12.42 -3.39 -21.42
CA PRO A 109 12.81 -4.55 -22.23
C PRO A 109 14.34 -4.77 -22.37
N PHE A 110 15.16 -3.76 -22.09
CA PHE A 110 16.62 -3.79 -22.18
C PHE A 110 17.34 -3.66 -20.83
N ARG A 111 16.63 -3.47 -19.72
CA ARG A 111 17.23 -3.23 -18.41
C ARG A 111 16.45 -3.92 -17.31
N ALA A 112 17.17 -4.63 -16.44
CA ALA A 112 16.61 -5.31 -15.27
C ALA A 112 15.42 -6.22 -15.64
N GLN A 113 15.53 -6.97 -16.74
CA GLN A 113 14.45 -7.80 -17.26
C GLN A 113 14.02 -8.92 -16.29
N GLU A 114 14.88 -9.29 -15.34
CA GLU A 114 14.54 -10.21 -14.25
C GLU A 114 13.35 -9.71 -13.42
N ARG A 115 13.10 -8.39 -13.40
CA ARG A 115 11.96 -7.80 -12.69
C ARG A 115 10.61 -8.19 -13.28
N TYR A 116 10.52 -8.50 -14.58
CA TYR A 116 9.28 -9.03 -15.15
C TYR A 116 8.91 -10.38 -14.51
N ILE A 117 9.89 -11.26 -14.26
CA ILE A 117 9.65 -12.54 -13.59
C ILE A 117 9.36 -12.36 -12.12
N LEU A 118 10.10 -11.47 -11.43
CA LEU A 118 9.82 -11.11 -10.04
C LEU A 118 8.34 -10.73 -9.84
N PHE A 119 7.81 -9.88 -10.73
CA PHE A 119 6.40 -9.51 -10.65
C PHE A 119 5.46 -10.67 -10.98
N GLY A 120 5.82 -11.57 -11.88
CA GLY A 120 5.09 -12.81 -12.10
C GLY A 120 5.01 -13.70 -10.86
N ASP A 121 6.11 -13.81 -10.11
CA ASP A 121 6.19 -14.58 -8.87
C ASP A 121 5.39 -13.91 -7.73
N ILE A 122 5.46 -12.58 -7.62
CA ILE A 122 4.66 -11.80 -6.66
C ILE A 122 3.17 -12.00 -6.95
N SER A 123 2.76 -11.93 -8.22
CA SER A 123 1.37 -12.14 -8.63
C SER A 123 0.87 -13.54 -8.27
N ALA A 124 1.68 -14.57 -8.52
CA ALA A 124 1.33 -15.95 -8.19
C ALA A 124 1.12 -16.14 -6.68
N LYS A 125 2.04 -15.62 -5.86
CA LYS A 125 1.93 -15.68 -4.40
C LYS A 125 0.73 -14.89 -3.87
N ALA A 126 0.53 -13.67 -4.36
CA ALA A 126 -0.57 -12.81 -3.93
C ALA A 126 -1.94 -13.39 -4.34
N ALA A 127 -2.05 -13.94 -5.55
CA ALA A 127 -3.24 -14.65 -6.01
C ALA A 127 -3.55 -15.88 -5.14
N HIS A 128 -2.52 -16.64 -4.75
CA HIS A 128 -2.67 -17.78 -3.85
C HIS A 128 -3.15 -17.35 -2.45
N LEU A 129 -2.53 -16.32 -1.86
CA LEU A 129 -2.94 -15.82 -0.55
C LEU A 129 -4.37 -15.26 -0.56
N LEU A 130 -4.74 -14.45 -1.57
CA LEU A 130 -6.11 -13.94 -1.69
C LEU A 130 -7.16 -15.04 -1.89
N ALA A 131 -6.78 -16.20 -2.44
CA ALA A 131 -7.68 -17.34 -2.59
C ALA A 131 -7.91 -18.10 -1.27
N GLN A 132 -7.08 -17.87 -0.24
CA GLN A 132 -7.28 -18.51 1.05
C GLN A 132 -8.55 -17.96 1.71
N PRO A 133 -9.45 -18.82 2.24
CA PRO A 133 -10.72 -18.37 2.81
C PRO A 133 -10.57 -17.29 3.89
N GLU A 134 -9.57 -17.44 4.76
CA GLU A 134 -9.29 -16.46 5.83
C GLU A 134 -8.94 -15.08 5.28
N VAL A 135 -8.03 -15.01 4.31
CA VAL A 135 -7.60 -13.75 3.68
C VAL A 135 -8.72 -13.14 2.83
N SER A 136 -9.44 -13.96 2.07
CA SER A 136 -10.58 -13.51 1.27
C SER A 136 -11.67 -12.91 2.15
N ASN A 137 -12.01 -13.59 3.24
CA ASN A 137 -13.01 -13.10 4.20
C ASN A 137 -12.51 -11.83 4.89
N PHE A 138 -11.24 -11.77 5.30
CA PHE A 138 -10.63 -10.57 5.87
C PHE A 138 -10.82 -9.33 4.99
N PHE A 139 -10.42 -9.41 3.70
CA PHE A 139 -10.59 -8.29 2.79
C PHE A 139 -12.07 -8.01 2.50
N THR A 140 -12.90 -9.03 2.36
CA THR A 140 -14.35 -8.87 2.11
C THR A 140 -15.01 -8.09 3.25
N SER A 141 -14.80 -8.51 4.49
CA SER A 141 -15.33 -7.82 5.67
C SER A 141 -14.75 -6.42 5.82
N LEU A 142 -13.45 -6.23 5.59
CA LEU A 142 -12.82 -4.91 5.68
C LEU A 142 -13.40 -3.93 4.64
N ILE A 143 -13.62 -4.40 3.41
CA ILE A 143 -14.28 -3.62 2.35
C ILE A 143 -15.68 -3.21 2.79
N GLN A 144 -16.47 -4.12 3.37
CA GLN A 144 -17.81 -3.78 3.84
C GLN A 144 -17.81 -2.72 4.95
N ARG A 145 -16.82 -2.75 5.85
CA ARG A 145 -16.71 -1.76 6.94
C ARG A 145 -16.51 -0.33 6.43
N VAL A 146 -15.75 -0.15 5.34
CA VAL A 146 -15.39 1.19 4.85
C VAL A 146 -16.16 1.63 3.61
N SER A 147 -16.65 0.68 2.80
CA SER A 147 -17.45 0.91 1.60
C SER A 147 -18.69 0.00 1.66
N PRO A 148 -19.73 0.37 2.41
CA PRO A 148 -20.89 -0.48 2.67
C PRO A 148 -21.51 -1.00 1.38
N LYS A 149 -21.46 -2.32 1.22
CA LYS A 149 -22.02 -3.08 0.11
C LYS A 149 -22.35 -4.49 0.61
N SER A 150 -23.12 -5.26 -0.17
CA SER A 150 -23.41 -6.64 0.23
C SER A 150 -22.13 -7.48 0.31
N TYR A 151 -22.17 -8.55 1.10
CA TYR A 151 -21.03 -9.46 1.23
C TYR A 151 -20.61 -9.99 -0.14
N ASP A 152 -21.57 -10.41 -0.97
CA ASP A 152 -21.31 -10.93 -2.32
C ASP A 152 -20.65 -9.88 -3.23
N GLN A 153 -21.02 -8.60 -3.11
CA GLN A 153 -20.39 -7.53 -3.87
C GLN A 153 -18.95 -7.26 -3.42
N ALA A 154 -18.69 -7.29 -2.11
CA ALA A 154 -17.34 -7.14 -1.57
C ALA A 154 -16.47 -8.36 -1.92
N LEU A 155 -17.02 -9.57 -1.82
CA LEU A 155 -16.35 -10.81 -2.18
C LEU A 155 -16.01 -10.85 -3.68
N ALA A 156 -16.93 -10.38 -4.53
CA ALA A 156 -16.68 -10.28 -5.96
C ALA A 156 -15.48 -9.37 -6.27
N GLU A 157 -15.32 -8.26 -5.55
CA GLU A 157 -14.17 -7.36 -5.68
C GLU A 157 -12.84 -8.05 -5.33
N VAL A 158 -12.83 -8.85 -4.25
CA VAL A 158 -11.68 -9.69 -3.86
C VAL A 158 -11.41 -10.75 -4.92
N TYR A 159 -12.45 -11.42 -5.43
CA TYR A 159 -12.34 -12.45 -6.45
C TYR A 159 -11.78 -11.91 -7.76
N VAL A 160 -12.26 -10.75 -8.24
CA VAL A 160 -11.73 -10.10 -9.45
C VAL A 160 -10.26 -9.73 -9.26
N SER A 161 -9.91 -9.18 -8.09
CA SER A 161 -8.52 -8.85 -7.72
C SER A 161 -7.62 -10.09 -7.72
N GLN A 162 -8.12 -11.19 -7.18
CA GLN A 162 -7.45 -12.49 -7.13
C GLN A 162 -7.23 -13.07 -8.54
N LYS A 163 -8.26 -13.09 -9.39
CA LYS A 163 -8.17 -13.57 -10.78
C LYS A 163 -7.31 -12.69 -11.67
N PHE A 164 -7.31 -11.38 -11.45
CA PHE A 164 -6.39 -10.48 -12.13
C PHE A 164 -4.93 -10.85 -11.84
N LEU A 165 -4.58 -11.13 -10.58
CA LEU A 165 -3.21 -11.55 -10.22
C LEU A 165 -2.86 -12.93 -10.81
N GLU A 166 -3.79 -13.89 -10.83
CA GLU A 166 -3.59 -15.18 -11.50
C GLU A 166 -3.20 -14.99 -12.98
N ASN A 167 -3.89 -14.10 -13.70
CA ASN A 167 -3.63 -13.82 -15.12
C ASN A 167 -2.22 -13.27 -15.39
N PHE A 168 -1.56 -12.70 -14.39
CA PHE A 168 -0.22 -12.12 -14.50
C PHE A 168 0.84 -12.92 -13.74
N SER A 169 0.61 -14.22 -13.54
CA SER A 169 1.58 -15.14 -12.95
C SER A 169 2.61 -15.66 -13.97
N GLY A 170 3.79 -16.07 -13.50
CA GLY A 170 4.85 -16.64 -14.35
C GLY A 170 5.35 -15.66 -15.42
N ASP A 171 5.43 -16.10 -16.67
CA ASP A 171 5.92 -15.29 -17.80
C ASP A 171 4.91 -14.24 -18.30
N GLN A 172 3.69 -14.17 -17.76
CA GLN A 172 2.65 -13.29 -18.29
C GLN A 172 3.01 -11.80 -18.17
N VAL A 173 3.69 -11.40 -17.08
CA VAL A 173 4.23 -10.04 -16.96
C VAL A 173 5.31 -9.77 -18.01
N ARG A 174 6.17 -10.75 -18.32
CA ARG A 174 7.17 -10.64 -19.38
C ARG A 174 6.50 -10.49 -20.75
N PHE A 175 5.39 -11.19 -20.99
CA PHE A 175 4.62 -11.07 -22.23
C PHE A 175 3.97 -9.70 -22.43
N LEU A 176 3.68 -8.95 -21.35
CA LEU A 176 3.28 -7.55 -21.46
C LEU A 176 4.35 -6.68 -22.14
N ALA A 177 5.63 -7.04 -21.99
CA ALA A 177 6.76 -6.32 -22.58
C ALA A 177 7.14 -6.82 -24.00
N LYS A 178 6.33 -7.69 -24.61
CA LYS A 178 6.56 -8.20 -25.96
C LYS A 178 6.75 -7.05 -26.96
N SER A 179 7.85 -7.12 -27.72
CA SER A 179 8.18 -6.19 -28.79
C SER A 179 7.80 -6.77 -30.16
N PHE A 180 7.93 -5.95 -31.20
CA PHE A 180 7.86 -6.39 -32.59
C PHE A 180 9.01 -5.79 -33.39
N ALA A 181 9.37 -6.43 -34.50
CA ALA A 181 10.40 -5.98 -35.42
C ALA A 181 9.87 -6.02 -36.86
N ILE A 182 10.31 -5.07 -37.68
CA ILE A 182 9.93 -4.93 -39.10
C ILE A 182 11.23 -4.85 -39.92
N PRO A 183 11.39 -5.64 -41.00
CA PRO A 183 12.50 -5.52 -41.92
C PRO A 183 12.59 -4.12 -42.55
N GLY A 184 13.80 -3.61 -42.73
CA GLY A 184 14.05 -2.33 -43.39
C GLY A 184 14.22 -2.43 -44.90
N ASN A 185 14.57 -1.31 -45.51
CA ASN A 185 14.66 -1.15 -46.97
C ASN A 185 16.00 -1.64 -47.55
N HIS A 186 17.00 -1.90 -46.72
CA HIS A 186 18.31 -2.36 -47.16
C HIS A 186 18.90 -3.37 -46.17
N LEU A 187 19.95 -4.06 -46.63
CA LEU A 187 20.65 -5.06 -45.84
C LEU A 187 21.10 -4.47 -44.49
N GLY A 188 20.82 -5.21 -43.41
CA GLY A 188 21.17 -4.84 -42.04
C GLY A 188 20.20 -3.86 -41.36
N GLN A 189 19.21 -3.30 -42.07
CA GLN A 189 18.23 -2.38 -41.47
C GLN A 189 17.03 -3.13 -40.88
N GLN A 190 16.68 -2.82 -39.63
CA GLN A 190 15.46 -3.28 -38.97
C GLN A 190 14.91 -2.18 -38.04
N SER A 191 13.59 -2.08 -37.97
CA SER A 191 12.88 -1.21 -37.02
C SER A 191 12.27 -2.05 -35.91
N HIS A 192 12.32 -1.56 -34.67
CA HIS A 192 11.78 -2.25 -33.51
C HIS A 192 10.80 -1.37 -32.76
N GLY A 193 9.67 -1.94 -32.35
CA GLY A 193 8.69 -1.31 -31.49
C GLY A 193 8.69 -1.94 -30.10
N PHE A 194 8.83 -1.11 -29.07
CA PHE A 194 8.84 -1.53 -27.66
C PHE A 194 7.77 -0.80 -26.85
N ARG A 195 7.28 -1.46 -25.80
CA ARG A 195 6.53 -0.78 -24.74
C ARG A 195 7.53 -0.27 -23.72
N TRP A 196 7.52 1.05 -23.52
CA TRP A 196 8.46 1.73 -22.63
C TRP A 196 7.73 2.29 -21.41
N PRO A 197 8.29 2.19 -20.18
CA PRO A 197 7.72 2.85 -19.02
C PRO A 197 7.73 4.37 -19.17
N TYR A 198 6.87 5.02 -18.40
CA TYR A 198 6.90 6.47 -18.19
C TYR A 198 7.92 6.88 -17.12
N GLY A 199 8.25 5.98 -16.19
CA GLY A 199 9.12 6.24 -15.04
C GLY A 199 8.29 6.57 -13.79
N PRO A 200 8.38 7.77 -13.21
CA PRO A 200 7.56 8.17 -12.06
C PRO A 200 6.11 8.43 -12.48
N VAL A 201 5.15 7.80 -11.79
CA VAL A 201 3.71 7.96 -12.08
C VAL A 201 2.92 8.15 -10.79
N ALA A 202 1.78 8.84 -10.87
CA ALA A 202 0.83 8.96 -9.76
C ALA A 202 -0.49 8.27 -10.08
N LEU A 203 -1.02 7.51 -9.11
CA LEU A 203 -2.29 6.78 -9.17
C LEU A 203 -3.23 7.35 -8.13
N VAL A 204 -4.40 7.85 -8.56
CA VAL A 204 -5.45 8.36 -7.65
C VAL A 204 -6.73 7.56 -7.86
N THR A 205 -7.25 6.96 -6.80
CA THR A 205 -8.44 6.09 -6.86
C THR A 205 -9.54 6.52 -5.89
N PRO A 206 -10.82 6.26 -6.23
CA PRO A 206 -11.98 6.67 -5.45
C PRO A 206 -12.34 5.65 -4.37
N PHE A 207 -13.45 5.89 -3.67
CA PHE A 207 -13.87 5.10 -2.52
C PHE A 207 -14.62 3.79 -2.86
N ASN A 208 -15.24 3.69 -4.04
CA ASN A 208 -16.30 2.70 -4.30
C ASN A 208 -15.80 1.26 -4.57
N PHE A 209 -14.54 1.10 -5.02
CA PHE A 209 -13.87 -0.20 -5.13
C PHE A 209 -12.47 -0.06 -4.52
N PRO A 210 -12.36 -0.14 -3.18
CA PRO A 210 -11.15 0.20 -2.44
C PRO A 210 -10.00 -0.80 -2.60
N LEU A 211 -10.26 -1.99 -3.16
CA LEU A 211 -9.25 -3.01 -3.47
C LEU A 211 -9.01 -3.10 -4.97
N GLU A 212 -10.06 -3.36 -5.76
CA GLU A 212 -9.91 -3.75 -7.17
C GLU A 212 -9.28 -2.62 -8.01
N ILE A 213 -9.84 -1.41 -7.97
CA ILE A 213 -9.31 -0.29 -8.76
C ILE A 213 -7.85 0.02 -8.41
N PRO A 214 -7.48 0.28 -7.12
CA PRO A 214 -6.09 0.61 -6.80
C PRO A 214 -5.12 -0.53 -7.06
N LEU A 215 -5.49 -1.79 -6.79
CA LEU A 215 -4.60 -2.93 -7.02
C LEU A 215 -4.31 -3.12 -8.51
N LEU A 216 -5.34 -3.13 -9.36
CA LEU A 216 -5.18 -3.36 -10.80
C LEU A 216 -4.28 -2.28 -11.44
N GLN A 217 -4.49 -1.01 -11.06
CA GLN A 217 -3.68 0.10 -11.56
C GLN A 217 -2.24 0.06 -11.00
N LEU A 218 -2.08 -0.24 -9.71
CA LEU A 218 -0.77 -0.36 -9.07
C LEU A 218 0.08 -1.42 -9.76
N MET A 219 -0.46 -2.63 -9.89
CA MET A 219 0.25 -3.74 -10.47
C MET A 219 0.54 -3.49 -11.96
N GLY A 220 -0.41 -2.94 -12.72
CA GLY A 220 -0.17 -2.56 -14.12
C GLY A 220 0.97 -1.54 -14.28
N ALA A 221 1.05 -0.53 -13.41
CA ALA A 221 2.14 0.43 -13.40
C ALA A 221 3.49 -0.23 -13.10
N LEU A 222 3.54 -1.08 -12.07
CA LEU A 222 4.74 -1.81 -11.66
C LEU A 222 5.21 -2.79 -12.74
N TYR A 223 4.31 -3.60 -13.31
CA TYR A 223 4.60 -4.56 -14.37
C TYR A 223 5.34 -3.91 -15.54
N MET A 224 4.90 -2.71 -15.94
CA MET A 224 5.48 -1.99 -17.07
C MET A 224 6.76 -1.23 -16.72
N GLY A 225 7.25 -1.28 -15.48
CA GLY A 225 8.52 -0.68 -15.08
C GLY A 225 8.43 0.72 -14.47
N ASN A 226 7.24 1.18 -14.12
CA ASN A 226 7.06 2.48 -13.48
C ASN A 226 7.31 2.41 -11.97
N LYS A 227 7.56 3.57 -11.35
CA LYS A 227 7.49 3.76 -9.90
C LYS A 227 6.21 4.55 -9.58
N PRO A 228 5.15 3.89 -9.09
CA PRO A 228 3.92 4.56 -8.70
C PRO A 228 4.00 5.16 -7.29
N ILE A 229 3.38 6.32 -7.13
CA ILE A 229 2.79 6.73 -5.86
C ILE A 229 1.29 6.50 -5.91
N LEU A 230 0.75 5.83 -4.91
CA LEU A 230 -0.66 5.45 -4.83
C LEU A 230 -1.37 6.27 -3.76
N LYS A 231 -2.45 6.94 -4.18
CA LYS A 231 -3.39 7.64 -3.30
C LYS A 231 -4.78 7.05 -3.48
N VAL A 232 -5.32 6.48 -2.41
CA VAL A 232 -6.71 6.02 -2.33
C VAL A 232 -7.55 7.07 -1.59
N ASP A 233 -8.87 7.11 -1.76
CA ASP A 233 -9.73 7.93 -0.88
C ASP A 233 -9.50 7.54 0.59
N SER A 234 -9.19 8.52 1.44
CA SER A 234 -8.82 8.28 2.84
C SER A 234 -9.91 7.55 3.63
N LYS A 235 -11.17 7.62 3.20
CA LYS A 235 -12.28 6.88 3.84
C LYS A 235 -12.10 5.36 3.76
N VAL A 236 -11.37 4.88 2.76
CA VAL A 236 -11.27 3.44 2.45
C VAL A 236 -9.83 2.96 2.28
N SER A 237 -8.85 3.83 2.48
CA SER A 237 -7.44 3.57 2.18
C SER A 237 -6.82 2.45 3.02
N ILE A 238 -7.41 2.14 4.18
CA ILE A 238 -7.06 0.98 5.01
C ILE A 238 -7.01 -0.34 4.24
N VAL A 239 -7.93 -0.56 3.29
CA VAL A 239 -7.99 -1.79 2.48
C VAL A 239 -6.71 -1.94 1.67
N MET A 240 -6.30 -0.86 1.00
CA MET A 240 -5.10 -0.88 0.18
C MET A 240 -3.81 -0.91 1.01
N GLU A 241 -3.81 -0.34 2.22
CA GLU A 241 -2.69 -0.51 3.15
C GLU A 241 -2.47 -1.98 3.48
N GLN A 242 -3.53 -2.70 3.88
CA GLN A 242 -3.43 -4.13 4.19
C GLN A 242 -3.02 -4.95 2.96
N MET A 243 -3.51 -4.57 1.76
CA MET A 243 -3.10 -5.21 0.51
C MET A 243 -1.61 -4.96 0.19
N LEU A 244 -1.09 -3.75 0.42
CA LEU A 244 0.35 -3.48 0.26
C LEU A 244 1.19 -4.34 1.21
N ARG A 245 0.75 -4.51 2.47
CA ARG A 245 1.42 -5.40 3.43
C ARG A 245 1.46 -6.85 2.92
N LEU A 246 0.35 -7.36 2.39
CA LEU A 246 0.30 -8.67 1.73
C LEU A 246 1.26 -8.74 0.54
N LEU A 247 1.28 -7.73 -0.33
CA LEU A 247 2.20 -7.68 -1.48
C LEU A 247 3.67 -7.68 -1.04
N HIS A 248 4.01 -6.98 0.05
CA HIS A 248 5.36 -6.99 0.61
C HIS A 248 5.75 -8.38 1.15
N GLU A 249 4.84 -9.08 1.81
CA GLU A 249 5.03 -10.48 2.21
C GLU A 249 5.24 -11.40 0.99
N CYS A 250 4.58 -11.11 -0.13
CA CYS A 250 4.78 -11.82 -1.40
C CYS A 250 6.09 -11.48 -2.13
N GLY A 251 6.83 -10.45 -1.69
CA GLY A 251 8.13 -10.07 -2.23
C GLY A 251 8.16 -8.74 -2.98
N LEU A 252 7.07 -7.95 -2.98
CA LEU A 252 7.10 -6.58 -3.48
C LEU A 252 8.08 -5.75 -2.65
N ARG A 253 9.08 -5.14 -3.30
CA ARG A 253 10.06 -4.31 -2.61
C ARG A 253 9.39 -3.04 -2.10
N MET A 254 9.67 -2.69 -0.84
CA MET A 254 9.12 -1.50 -0.17
C MET A 254 9.41 -0.19 -0.92
N GLU A 255 10.46 -0.14 -1.75
CA GLU A 255 10.90 1.05 -2.48
C GLU A 255 10.27 1.21 -3.87
N ASP A 256 9.60 0.15 -4.36
CA ASP A 256 9.02 0.13 -5.71
C ASP A 256 7.71 0.93 -5.79
N VAL A 257 7.07 1.19 -4.65
CA VAL A 257 5.82 1.97 -4.53
C VAL A 257 5.88 2.86 -3.30
N ASP A 258 5.32 4.07 -3.41
CA ASP A 258 4.96 4.89 -2.25
C ASP A 258 3.42 4.93 -2.10
N PHE A 259 2.93 5.02 -0.87
CA PHE A 259 1.51 5.11 -0.53
C PHE A 259 1.27 6.36 0.31
N ILE A 260 0.39 7.24 -0.17
CA ILE A 260 0.13 8.53 0.46
C ILE A 260 -1.35 8.68 0.80
N ASN A 261 -1.62 9.06 2.03
CA ASN A 261 -2.90 9.59 2.47
C ASN A 261 -2.77 11.12 2.54
N SER A 262 -3.63 11.82 1.80
CA SER A 262 -3.72 13.28 1.83
C SER A 262 -5.11 13.71 1.40
N ASP A 263 -5.48 14.94 1.75
CA ASP A 263 -6.62 15.61 1.14
C ASP A 263 -6.41 15.89 -0.36
N GLY A 264 -7.49 16.32 -1.02
CA GLY A 264 -7.47 16.59 -2.46
C GLY A 264 -6.62 17.81 -2.84
N ILE A 265 -6.49 18.81 -1.96
CA ILE A 265 -5.73 20.04 -2.22
C ILE A 265 -4.24 19.72 -2.23
N THR A 266 -3.77 19.03 -1.19
CA THR A 266 -2.39 18.58 -1.04
C THR A 266 -2.01 17.61 -2.15
N MET A 267 -2.89 16.65 -2.49
CA MET A 267 -2.63 15.74 -3.61
C MET A 267 -2.58 16.48 -4.94
N ASN A 268 -3.43 17.48 -5.17
CA ASN A 268 -3.39 18.27 -6.41
C ASN A 268 -2.06 19.04 -6.53
N LYS A 269 -1.58 19.65 -5.44
CA LYS A 269 -0.28 20.31 -5.41
C LYS A 269 0.85 19.34 -5.76
N PHE A 270 0.85 18.17 -5.14
CA PHE A 270 1.79 17.10 -5.47
C PHE A 270 1.72 16.71 -6.96
N LEU A 271 0.51 16.51 -7.50
CA LEU A 271 0.33 16.16 -8.91
C LEU A 271 0.86 17.22 -9.86
N LEU A 272 0.83 18.51 -9.52
CA LEU A 272 1.42 19.56 -10.36
C LEU A 272 2.95 19.41 -10.51
N GLU A 273 3.61 18.71 -9.59
CA GLU A 273 5.05 18.43 -9.63
C GLU A 273 5.39 17.13 -10.37
N VAL A 274 4.41 16.23 -10.59
CA VAL A 274 4.62 14.92 -11.24
C VAL A 274 4.33 14.98 -12.75
N PRO A 275 5.23 14.48 -13.61
CA PRO A 275 5.08 14.61 -15.06
C PRO A 275 3.99 13.71 -15.68
N GLN A 276 3.70 12.53 -15.13
CA GLN A 276 2.74 11.56 -15.70
C GLN A 276 1.72 11.10 -14.65
N LYS A 277 0.43 11.09 -15.01
CA LYS A 277 -0.70 11.00 -14.06
C LYS A 277 -1.79 10.05 -14.56
N PHE A 278 -2.26 9.15 -13.70
CA PHE A 278 -3.46 8.35 -13.91
C PHE A 278 -4.49 8.67 -12.81
N HIS A 279 -5.68 9.13 -13.21
CA HIS A 279 -6.75 9.52 -12.31
C HIS A 279 -8.02 8.76 -12.65
N TYR A 280 -8.57 8.03 -11.68
CA TYR A 280 -9.88 7.39 -11.79
C TYR A 280 -10.85 8.06 -10.81
N GLY A 281 -11.92 8.64 -11.34
CA GLY A 281 -12.89 9.42 -10.58
C GLY A 281 -13.30 10.70 -11.31
N PRO A 282 -14.32 11.43 -10.82
CA PRO A 282 -14.70 12.70 -11.43
C PRO A 282 -13.49 13.64 -11.46
N ARG A 283 -13.19 14.23 -12.62
CA ARG A 283 -12.31 15.41 -12.66
C ARG A 283 -13.00 16.48 -11.82
N SER A 284 -12.35 16.93 -10.75
CA SER A 284 -12.74 18.17 -10.09
C SER A 284 -12.89 19.24 -11.17
N ARG A 285 -14.12 19.75 -11.39
CA ARG A 285 -14.41 20.80 -12.39
C ARG A 285 -13.87 22.19 -11.97
N LYS A 286 -12.81 22.25 -11.16
CA LYS A 286 -12.25 23.50 -10.64
C LYS A 286 -10.74 23.58 -10.87
N THR A 287 -10.29 23.46 -12.11
CA THR A 287 -8.97 23.92 -12.58
C THR A 287 -8.99 23.99 -14.12
N CYS A 288 -9.47 25.11 -14.64
CA CYS A 288 -8.92 25.78 -15.82
C CYS A 288 -8.63 27.22 -15.38
#